data_AF-A0A8B6D6I9-F1
#
_entry.id   AF-A0A8B6D6I9-F1
#
_cell.length_a   1.000
_cell.length_b   1.000
_cell.length_c   1.000
_cell.angle_alpha   90.00
_cell.angle_beta   90.00
_cell.angle_gamma   90.00
#
_symmetry.space_group_name_H-M   'P 1'
#
loop_
_entity.id
_entity.type
_entity.pdbx_description
1 polymer ?
#
loop_
_entity_poly.entity_id
_entity_poly.type
_entity_poly.pdbx_seq_one_letter_code
_entity_poly.pdbx_strand_id
1 'polypeptide(L)'
;MSFIKDNISMLVSNILRTDDLPPVRPTISRSMTLSAGSDDVFLEDDDSKTTQFTSLKSKPEENNGSSTGSFVILGLIFLTSIVALGIVYLNFPKVEESEKQHIKLPRDIEDAKRLGNVLSIYKDKFYIQVLGAYFVTYIFLQSFAIPGSIFLSILSGFLFPFPLALFLVCLCSGLGASFCYSLSYLVGKQLVMKYIPQRVTEWQSHVDKHREHLLNYIIFLRITPFLPNWFINITSPVINVPIVPFFVGTFLGVIPPTFIAIQAGTTLHQLTSSSDMLSWTSIGMLALFAVISLLPVVFKKKIQEKLD
;
A
#
# COMPACT_ATOMS: atom_id res chain seq x y z
N MET A 1 13.08 12.51 11.75
CA MET A 1 13.17 13.88 11.19
C MET A 1 13.92 13.90 9.85
N SER A 2 15.16 13.41 9.68
CA SER A 2 15.71 13.20 8.33
C SER A 2 14.99 12.06 7.60
N PHE A 3 14.54 10.97 8.26
CA PHE A 3 13.78 9.91 7.55
C PHE A 3 12.53 10.40 6.79
N ILE A 4 11.69 11.22 7.42
CA ILE A 4 10.50 11.80 6.80
C ILE A 4 10.89 12.93 5.85
N LYS A 5 11.88 13.76 6.22
CA LYS A 5 12.38 14.88 5.41
C LYS A 5 13.18 14.42 4.18
N ASP A 6 13.84 13.27 4.23
CA ASP A 6 14.62 12.62 3.17
C ASP A 6 13.69 11.81 2.28
N ASN A 7 12.65 11.16 2.81
CA ASN A 7 11.61 10.57 1.96
C ASN A 7 10.83 11.65 1.20
N ILE A 8 10.49 12.79 1.85
CA ILE A 8 9.84 13.94 1.18
C ILE A 8 10.82 14.64 0.23
N SER A 9 12.08 14.88 0.60
CA SER A 9 13.09 15.51 -0.25
C SER A 9 13.48 14.63 -1.44
N MET A 10 13.62 13.32 -1.24
CA MET A 10 13.85 12.33 -2.30
C MET A 10 12.63 12.23 -3.23
N LEU A 11 11.40 12.24 -2.70
CA LEU A 11 10.16 12.33 -3.48
C LEU A 11 10.10 13.61 -4.32
N VAL A 12 10.37 14.77 -3.71
CA VAL A 12 10.38 16.07 -4.40
C VAL A 12 11.49 16.10 -5.45
N SER A 13 12.68 15.55 -5.19
CA SER A 13 13.79 15.49 -6.14
C SER A 13 13.56 14.53 -7.32
N ASN A 14 12.87 13.40 -7.09
CA ASN A 14 12.56 12.42 -8.14
C ASN A 14 11.33 12.84 -8.98
N ILE A 15 10.41 13.62 -8.42
CA ILE A 15 9.24 14.17 -9.14
C ILE A 15 9.64 15.40 -9.98
N LEU A 16 10.62 16.20 -9.53
CA LEU A 16 11.12 17.38 -10.26
C LEU A 16 12.20 17.06 -11.30
N ARG A 17 12.66 15.80 -11.41
CA ARG A 17 13.63 15.38 -12.42
C ARG A 17 12.92 15.01 -13.71
N THR A 18 12.29 15.99 -14.35
CA THR A 18 11.76 15.90 -15.72
C THR A 18 12.85 16.30 -16.72
N ASP A 19 13.95 15.57 -16.76
CA ASP A 19 14.97 15.68 -17.81
C ASP A 19 15.41 14.27 -18.14
N ASP A 20 14.58 13.54 -18.90
CA ASP A 20 14.96 12.42 -19.77
C ASP A 20 13.68 11.73 -20.29
N LEU A 21 12.87 12.46 -21.07
CA LEU A 21 11.92 11.82 -21.98
C LEU A 21 12.48 11.94 -23.41
N PRO A 22 12.69 10.83 -24.12
CA PRO A 22 13.13 10.89 -25.51
C PRO A 22 12.05 11.54 -26.39
N PRO A 23 12.45 12.25 -27.47
CA PRO A 23 11.52 12.99 -28.31
C PRO A 23 10.53 12.04 -29.01
N VAL A 24 9.24 12.28 -28.79
CA VAL A 24 8.13 11.58 -29.46
C VAL A 24 8.11 12.03 -30.93
N ARG A 25 8.39 11.10 -31.86
CA ARG A 25 8.19 11.33 -33.30
C ARG A 25 6.69 11.29 -33.64
N PRO A 26 6.20 12.16 -34.55
CA PRO A 26 4.82 12.14 -34.98
C PRO A 26 4.56 10.98 -35.96
N THR A 27 3.64 10.08 -35.62
CA THR A 27 3.13 9.05 -36.54
C THR A 27 1.97 9.63 -37.33
N ILE A 28 2.11 9.59 -38.66
CA ILE A 28 1.18 10.07 -39.67
C ILE A 28 -0.12 9.24 -39.65
N SER A 29 -1.26 9.92 -39.47
CA SER A 29 -2.60 9.35 -39.58
C SER A 29 -2.91 8.96 -41.03
N ARG A 30 -3.16 7.68 -41.29
CA ARG A 30 -3.70 7.19 -42.56
C ARG A 30 -5.21 6.95 -42.39
N SER A 31 -6.01 7.84 -42.98
CA SER A 31 -7.47 7.70 -43.07
C SER A 31 -7.82 6.53 -44.00
N MET A 32 -8.60 5.57 -43.50
CA MET A 32 -9.20 4.51 -44.31
C MET A 32 -10.72 4.70 -44.28
N THR A 33 -11.24 5.24 -45.37
CA THR A 33 -12.67 5.34 -45.70
C THR A 33 -13.19 3.97 -46.10
N LEU A 34 -14.22 3.47 -45.43
CA LEU A 34 -15.00 2.32 -45.88
C LEU A 34 -16.45 2.75 -46.13
N SER A 35 -16.88 2.44 -47.36
CA SER A 35 -18.15 2.76 -47.99
C SER A 35 -19.31 2.01 -47.35
N ALA A 36 -20.43 2.71 -47.13
CA ALA A 36 -21.72 2.10 -46.85
C ALA A 36 -22.29 1.49 -48.14
N GLY A 37 -22.82 0.28 -48.03
CA GLY A 37 -23.65 -0.39 -49.04
C GLY A 37 -25.01 -0.67 -48.43
N SER A 38 -26.03 -0.07 -49.04
CA SER A 38 -27.46 -0.29 -48.84
C SER A 38 -27.85 -1.69 -49.31
N ASP A 39 -28.86 -2.30 -48.68
CA ASP A 39 -29.91 -3.06 -49.36
C ASP A 39 -31.11 -3.20 -48.42
N ASP A 40 -32.28 -2.89 -48.99
CA ASP A 40 -33.57 -2.75 -48.35
C ASP A 40 -34.39 -4.08 -48.34
N VAL A 41 -35.54 -3.98 -47.65
CA VAL A 41 -36.87 -4.59 -47.93
C VAL A 41 -37.26 -5.98 -47.38
N PHE A 42 -38.25 -6.04 -46.47
CA PHE A 42 -39.71 -6.29 -46.70
C PHE A 42 -40.44 -6.78 -45.41
N LEU A 43 -41.75 -6.54 -45.42
CA LEU A 43 -42.78 -6.44 -44.36
C LEU A 43 -43.43 -7.79 -43.98
N GLU A 44 -44.04 -7.88 -42.78
CA GLU A 44 -45.51 -7.97 -42.55
C GLU A 44 -45.88 -8.29 -41.08
N ASP A 45 -47.05 -7.75 -40.68
CA ASP A 45 -47.69 -7.68 -39.36
C ASP A 45 -48.32 -9.00 -38.86
N ASP A 46 -48.50 -9.18 -37.54
CA ASP A 46 -49.82 -9.46 -36.91
C ASP A 46 -49.76 -9.38 -35.36
N ASP A 47 -50.90 -8.97 -34.79
CA ASP A 47 -51.22 -8.55 -33.42
C ASP A 47 -51.38 -9.72 -32.41
N SER A 48 -50.98 -9.52 -31.13
CA SER A 48 -51.79 -9.89 -29.94
C SER A 48 -51.16 -9.55 -28.57
N LYS A 49 -51.84 -8.63 -27.88
CA LYS A 49 -52.17 -8.55 -26.43
C LYS A 49 -51.07 -8.70 -25.35
N THR A 50 -50.80 -7.54 -24.71
CA THR A 50 -50.85 -7.29 -23.25
C THR A 50 -50.07 -8.21 -22.31
N THR A 51 -48.93 -7.73 -21.80
CA THR A 51 -48.67 -7.57 -20.35
C THR A 51 -47.54 -6.55 -20.17
N GLN A 52 -47.87 -5.40 -19.59
CA GLN A 52 -46.89 -4.43 -19.11
C GLN A 52 -46.06 -5.07 -17.99
N PHE A 53 -44.80 -5.35 -18.27
CA PHE A 53 -43.75 -5.32 -17.25
C PHE A 53 -42.79 -4.22 -17.69
N THR A 54 -42.96 -3.03 -17.13
CA THR A 54 -42.01 -1.93 -17.19
C THR A 54 -40.68 -2.40 -16.62
N SER A 55 -39.84 -2.96 -17.47
CA SER A 55 -38.41 -3.11 -17.23
C SER A 55 -37.85 -1.70 -17.17
N LEU A 56 -37.63 -1.20 -15.95
CA LEU A 56 -36.79 -0.04 -15.70
C LEU A 56 -35.38 -0.41 -16.19
N LYS A 57 -35.16 -0.21 -17.49
CA LYS A 57 -33.85 -0.20 -18.11
C LYS A 57 -33.12 0.98 -17.50
N SER A 58 -32.37 0.73 -16.43
CA SER A 58 -31.46 1.69 -15.86
C SER A 58 -30.51 2.11 -16.98
N LYS A 59 -30.74 3.34 -17.46
CA LYS A 59 -29.86 4.04 -18.37
C LYS A 59 -28.45 3.97 -17.77
N PRO A 60 -27.41 3.52 -18.50
CA PRO A 60 -26.06 3.69 -18.01
C PRO A 60 -25.88 5.20 -17.83
N GLU A 61 -25.69 5.65 -16.59
CA GLU A 61 -25.14 6.98 -16.36
C GLU A 61 -23.74 6.96 -16.94
N GLU A 62 -23.64 7.43 -18.18
CA GLU A 62 -22.40 7.81 -18.82
C GLU A 62 -21.88 9.03 -18.05
N ASN A 63 -21.22 8.73 -16.93
CA ASN A 63 -20.60 9.73 -16.08
C ASN A 63 -19.36 10.23 -16.84
N ASN A 64 -19.60 11.16 -17.77
CA ASN A 64 -18.59 12.00 -18.40
C ASN A 64 -18.00 12.96 -17.34
N GLY A 65 -17.44 12.40 -16.28
CA GLY A 65 -16.53 13.11 -15.41
C GLY A 65 -15.32 13.44 -16.26
N SER A 66 -15.23 14.70 -16.70
CA SER A 66 -14.03 15.22 -17.35
C SER A 66 -12.83 14.78 -16.51
N SER A 67 -11.94 13.99 -17.11
CA SER A 67 -10.75 13.41 -16.47
C SER A 67 -9.97 14.46 -15.67
N THR A 68 -10.00 15.72 -16.14
CA THR A 68 -9.46 16.91 -15.48
C THR A 68 -9.98 17.11 -14.05
N GLY A 69 -11.28 16.91 -13.78
CA GLY A 69 -11.85 17.07 -12.44
C GLY A 69 -11.30 16.05 -11.43
N SER A 70 -11.15 14.79 -11.86
CA SER A 70 -10.55 13.74 -11.02
C SER A 70 -9.08 14.03 -10.70
N PHE A 71 -8.32 14.59 -11.65
CA PHE A 71 -6.93 15.02 -11.40
C PHE A 71 -6.84 16.22 -10.46
N VAL A 72 -7.78 17.19 -10.54
CA VAL A 72 -7.84 18.32 -9.59
C VAL A 72 -8.13 17.82 -8.18
N ILE A 73 -9.11 16.92 -8.01
CA ILE A 73 -9.42 16.32 -6.71
C ILE A 73 -8.20 15.57 -6.16
N LEU A 74 -7.51 14.80 -6.99
CA LEU A 74 -6.28 14.12 -6.60
C LEU A 74 -5.20 15.11 -6.12
N GLY A 75 -5.01 16.22 -6.85
CA GLY A 75 -4.10 17.29 -6.46
C GLY A 75 -4.45 17.92 -5.12
N LEU A 76 -5.74 18.14 -4.84
CA LEU A 76 -6.21 18.66 -3.54
C LEU A 76 -6.00 17.65 -2.40
N ILE A 77 -6.26 16.35 -2.63
CA ILE A 77 -5.99 15.30 -1.64
C ILE A 77 -4.49 15.22 -1.32
N PHE A 78 -3.65 15.32 -2.35
CA PHE A 78 -2.19 15.33 -2.17
C PHE A 78 -1.74 16.56 -1.38
N LEU A 79 -2.21 17.75 -1.74
CA LEU A 79 -1.87 18.99 -1.05
C LEU A 79 -2.34 18.98 0.40
N THR A 80 -3.58 18.56 0.67
CA THR A 80 -4.10 18.45 2.04
C THR A 80 -3.32 17.43 2.88
N SER A 81 -2.89 16.32 2.26
CA SER A 81 -2.03 15.33 2.93
C SER A 81 -0.65 15.90 3.27
N ILE A 82 -0.06 16.71 2.38
CA ILE A 82 1.19 17.44 2.66
C ILE A 82 1.00 18.46 3.79
N VAL A 83 -0.10 19.22 3.78
CA VAL A 83 -0.40 20.19 4.85
C VAL A 83 -0.57 19.46 6.18
N ALA A 84 -1.28 18.34 6.23
CA ALA A 84 -1.42 17.54 7.44
C ALA A 84 -0.06 17.07 7.97
N LEU A 85 0.82 16.61 7.09
CA LEU A 85 2.18 16.23 7.43
C LEU A 85 3.02 17.44 7.91
N GLY A 86 2.81 18.60 7.30
CA GLY A 86 3.42 19.88 7.70
C GLY A 86 2.94 20.36 9.08
N ILE A 87 1.66 20.23 9.39
CA ILE A 87 1.10 20.55 10.71
C ILE A 87 1.71 19.63 11.76
N VAL A 88 1.78 18.32 11.50
CA VAL A 88 2.48 17.37 12.36
C VAL A 88 3.93 17.78 12.58
N TYR A 89 4.63 18.19 11.51
CA TYR A 89 6.01 18.65 11.56
C TYR A 89 6.18 19.91 12.43
N LEU A 90 5.28 20.89 12.31
CA LEU A 90 5.34 22.15 13.07
C LEU A 90 4.97 21.97 14.55
N ASN A 91 4.06 21.05 14.85
CA ASN A 91 3.67 20.72 16.22
C ASN A 91 4.63 19.73 16.89
N PHE A 92 5.62 19.20 16.15
CA PHE A 92 6.60 18.28 16.71
C PHE A 92 7.56 19.05 17.64
N PRO A 93 7.88 18.54 18.84
CA PRO A 93 8.81 19.18 19.76
C PRO A 93 10.15 19.46 19.09
N LYS A 94 10.73 20.65 19.33
CA LYS A 94 12.04 21.02 18.77
C LYS A 94 13.09 20.04 19.27
N VAL A 95 13.69 19.31 18.33
CA VAL A 95 14.81 18.41 18.62
C VAL A 95 16.08 19.23 18.83
N GLU A 96 16.81 18.96 19.92
CA GLU A 96 18.07 19.64 20.25
C GLU A 96 19.12 19.44 19.15
N GLU A 97 19.95 20.44 18.87
CA GLU A 97 20.86 20.45 17.70
C GLU A 97 21.92 19.32 17.75
N SER A 98 22.26 18.85 18.96
CA SER A 98 23.11 17.69 19.22
C SER A 98 22.46 16.35 18.83
N GLU A 99 21.13 16.25 18.87
CA GLU A 99 20.39 15.03 18.59
C GLU A 99 19.99 14.91 17.11
N LYS A 100 19.85 16.03 16.39
CA LYS A 100 19.53 16.07 14.94
C LYS A 100 20.49 15.26 14.07
N GLN A 101 21.75 15.13 14.48
CA GLN A 101 22.81 14.43 13.77
C GLN A 101 22.54 12.93 13.63
N HIS A 102 21.83 12.35 14.60
CA HIS A 102 21.55 10.92 14.74
C HIS A 102 20.21 10.52 14.12
N ILE A 103 19.41 11.48 13.67
CA ILE A 103 18.10 11.23 13.06
C ILE A 103 18.22 11.05 11.55
N LYS A 104 19.14 10.18 11.09
CA LYS A 104 19.30 9.80 9.68
C LYS A 104 18.61 8.48 9.38
N LEU A 105 18.35 8.20 8.10
CA LEU A 105 17.84 6.89 7.68
C LEU A 105 18.89 5.83 8.03
N PRO A 106 18.55 4.82 8.85
CA PRO A 106 19.56 3.91 9.37
C PRO A 106 20.13 3.08 8.23
N ARG A 107 21.45 3.17 8.04
CA ARG A 107 22.16 2.40 7.01
C ARG A 107 22.66 1.06 7.54
N ASP A 108 22.80 0.97 8.86
CA ASP A 108 23.17 -0.23 9.59
C ASP A 108 22.33 -0.40 10.86
N ILE A 109 22.58 -1.50 11.56
CA ILE A 109 21.87 -1.85 12.80
C ILE A 109 22.16 -0.83 13.90
N GLU A 110 23.36 -0.26 13.94
CA GLU A 110 23.77 0.67 15.00
C GLU A 110 23.08 2.03 14.85
N ASP A 111 22.99 2.55 13.63
CA ASP A 111 22.15 3.70 13.30
C ASP A 111 20.69 3.48 13.69
N ALA A 112 20.17 2.26 13.46
CA ALA A 112 18.79 1.92 13.82
C ALA A 112 18.57 1.92 15.34
N LYS A 113 19.55 1.43 16.12
CA LYS A 113 19.53 1.52 17.59
C LYS A 113 19.55 2.95 18.08
N ARG A 114 20.45 3.79 17.54
CA ARG A 114 20.58 5.21 17.91
C ARG A 114 19.29 5.97 17.60
N LEU A 115 18.74 5.78 16.40
CA LEU A 115 17.48 6.39 15.99
C LEU A 115 16.32 5.94 16.90
N GLY A 116 16.24 4.64 17.17
CA GLY A 116 15.25 4.07 18.08
C GLY A 116 15.32 4.70 19.48
N ASN A 117 16.52 4.79 20.07
CA ASN A 117 16.74 5.38 21.39
C ASN A 117 16.28 6.83 21.47
N VAL A 118 16.69 7.66 20.50
CA VAL A 118 16.26 9.07 20.44
C VAL A 118 14.74 9.11 20.37
N LEU A 119 14.11 8.36 19.46
CA LEU A 119 12.64 8.38 19.36
C LEU A 119 11.94 7.83 20.62
N SER A 120 12.55 6.90 21.34
CA SER A 120 12.00 6.36 22.59
C SER A 120 12.01 7.40 23.72
N ILE A 121 13.14 8.11 23.90
CA ILE A 121 13.26 9.22 24.86
C ILE A 121 12.23 10.32 24.55
N TYR A 122 12.07 10.65 23.26
CA TYR A 122 11.07 11.62 22.82
C TYR A 122 9.63 11.14 23.03
N LYS A 123 9.36 9.85 22.82
CA LYS A 123 8.06 9.23 23.09
C LYS A 123 7.71 9.31 24.56
N ASP A 124 8.66 9.11 25.48
CA ASP A 124 8.40 9.22 26.92
C ASP A 124 8.00 10.64 27.33
N LYS A 125 8.57 11.65 26.68
CA LYS A 125 8.25 13.07 26.94
C LYS A 125 7.02 13.58 26.18
N PHE A 126 6.74 13.04 24.99
CA PHE A 126 5.74 13.54 24.03
C PHE A 126 4.98 12.40 23.33
N TYR A 127 4.38 11.51 24.12
CA TYR A 127 3.77 10.28 23.64
C TYR A 127 2.72 10.50 22.53
N ILE A 128 1.79 11.43 22.74
CA ILE A 128 0.69 11.70 21.79
C ILE A 128 1.21 12.30 20.48
N GLN A 129 2.23 13.16 20.55
CA GLN A 129 2.83 13.76 19.37
C GLN A 129 3.58 12.71 18.54
N VAL A 130 4.34 11.81 19.19
CA VAL A 130 5.04 10.71 18.49
C VAL A 130 4.05 9.73 17.88
N LEU A 131 2.99 9.36 18.61
CA LEU A 131 1.93 8.48 18.11
C LEU A 131 1.20 9.09 16.92
N GLY A 132 0.81 10.36 17.01
CA GLY A 132 0.15 11.10 15.93
C GLY A 132 1.06 11.25 14.71
N ALA A 133 2.33 11.59 14.91
CA ALA A 133 3.31 11.69 13.83
C ALA A 133 3.54 10.35 13.13
N TYR A 134 3.65 9.27 13.90
CA TYR A 134 3.73 7.91 13.38
C TYR A 134 2.50 7.57 12.52
N PHE A 135 1.30 7.78 13.06
CA PHE A 135 0.03 7.45 12.41
C PHE A 135 -0.15 8.19 11.08
N VAL A 136 0.04 9.52 11.08
CA VAL A 136 -0.10 10.35 9.88
C VAL A 136 0.98 9.99 8.84
N THR A 137 2.23 9.78 9.27
CA THR A 137 3.31 9.39 8.35
C THR A 137 3.05 8.03 7.72
N TYR A 138 2.61 7.04 8.51
CA TYR A 138 2.31 5.71 7.99
C TYR A 138 1.19 5.78 6.96
N ILE A 139 0.08 6.45 7.30
CA ILE A 139 -1.05 6.62 6.37
C ILE A 139 -0.59 7.34 5.10
N PHE A 140 0.21 8.40 5.21
CA PHE A 140 0.74 9.13 4.07
C PHE A 140 1.54 8.21 3.12
N LEU A 141 2.52 7.48 3.65
CA LEU A 141 3.34 6.55 2.85
C LEU A 141 2.46 5.50 2.16
N GLN A 142 1.52 4.92 2.90
CA GLN A 142 0.64 3.87 2.39
C GLN A 142 -0.35 4.41 1.33
N SER A 143 -0.87 5.63 1.52
CA SER A 143 -1.84 6.27 0.61
C SER A 143 -1.25 6.56 -0.76
N PHE A 144 0.02 6.96 -0.80
CA PHE A 144 0.73 7.30 -2.02
C PHE A 144 1.64 6.18 -2.54
N ALA A 145 1.49 4.96 -2.02
CA ALA A 145 2.27 3.79 -2.41
C ALA A 145 3.80 4.00 -2.28
N ILE A 146 4.23 4.85 -1.34
CA ILE A 146 5.64 5.17 -1.12
C ILE A 146 6.28 4.02 -0.32
N PRO A 147 7.40 3.45 -0.79
CA PRO A 147 8.12 2.43 -0.03
C PRO A 147 8.66 3.05 1.27
N GLY A 148 8.47 2.35 2.39
CA GLY A 148 8.97 2.82 3.70
C GLY A 148 8.15 2.38 4.90
N SER A 149 6.92 1.90 4.70
CA SER A 149 6.04 1.45 5.78
C SER A 149 6.61 0.28 6.60
N ILE A 150 7.44 -0.58 5.99
CA ILE A 150 8.12 -1.67 6.72
C ILE A 150 9.06 -1.13 7.82
N PHE A 151 9.76 -0.02 7.58
CA PHE A 151 10.61 0.60 8.59
C PHE A 151 9.78 1.14 9.75
N LEU A 152 8.60 1.70 9.47
CA LEU A 152 7.67 2.12 10.52
C LEU A 152 7.13 0.93 11.32
N SER A 153 6.82 -0.19 10.66
CA SER A 153 6.41 -1.42 11.35
C SER A 153 7.50 -1.92 12.31
N ILE A 154 8.77 -1.93 11.89
CA ILE A 154 9.90 -2.27 12.77
C ILE A 154 10.04 -1.25 13.90
N LEU A 155 10.03 0.04 13.58
CA LEU A 155 10.15 1.13 14.55
C LEU A 155 9.04 1.06 15.61
N SER A 156 7.82 0.67 15.24
CA SER A 156 6.72 0.55 16.19
C SER A 156 6.98 -0.51 17.26
N GLY A 157 7.67 -1.60 16.94
CA GLY A 157 8.11 -2.61 17.91
C GLY A 157 9.25 -2.16 18.82
N PHE A 158 9.99 -1.12 18.43
CA PHE A 158 10.96 -0.45 19.29
C PHE A 158 10.26 0.53 20.26
N LEU A 159 9.23 1.23 19.79
CA LEU A 159 8.61 2.35 20.50
C LEU A 159 7.42 1.97 21.38
N PHE A 160 6.61 1.01 20.95
CA PHE A 160 5.32 0.73 21.56
C PHE A 160 5.25 -0.72 22.07
N PRO A 161 4.44 -1.01 23.10
CA PRO A 161 4.19 -2.37 23.53
C PRO A 161 3.54 -3.18 22.40
N PHE A 162 3.88 -4.47 22.33
CA PHE A 162 3.54 -5.34 21.21
C PHE A 162 2.06 -5.31 20.78
N PRO A 163 1.06 -5.44 21.68
CA PRO A 163 -0.36 -5.43 21.26
C PRO A 163 -0.78 -4.09 20.63
N LEU A 164 -0.26 -2.98 21.15
CA LEU A 164 -0.53 -1.66 20.63
C LEU A 164 0.14 -1.46 19.26
N ALA A 165 1.41 -1.84 19.14
CA ALA A 165 2.15 -1.75 17.88
C ALA A 165 1.44 -2.55 16.77
N LEU A 166 1.02 -3.78 17.07
CA LEU A 166 0.33 -4.66 16.12
C LEU A 166 -0.99 -4.05 15.66
N PHE A 167 -1.83 -3.63 16.61
CA PHE A 167 -3.11 -3.00 16.29
C PHE A 167 -2.92 -1.71 15.47
N LEU A 168 -1.97 -0.86 15.89
CA LEU A 168 -1.68 0.42 15.24
C LEU A 168 -1.21 0.22 13.80
N VAL A 169 -0.29 -0.71 13.54
CA VAL A 169 0.21 -1.00 12.19
C VAL A 169 -0.91 -1.56 11.31
N CYS A 170 -1.70 -2.53 11.80
CA CYS A 170 -2.81 -3.08 11.05
C CYS A 170 -3.86 -2.02 10.69
N LEU A 171 -4.17 -1.13 11.65
CA LEU A 171 -5.10 -0.02 11.43
C LEU A 171 -4.56 0.99 10.41
N CYS A 172 -3.31 1.43 10.55
CA CYS A 172 -2.68 2.35 9.61
C CYS A 172 -2.58 1.76 8.20
N SER A 173 -2.26 0.46 8.12
CA SER A 173 -2.19 -0.28 6.85
C SER A 173 -3.55 -0.34 6.17
N GLY A 174 -4.61 -0.70 6.91
CA GLY A 174 -5.98 -0.72 6.40
C GLY A 174 -6.43 0.66 5.92
N LEU A 175 -6.30 1.70 6.75
CA LEU A 175 -6.75 3.06 6.43
C LEU A 175 -5.96 3.66 5.26
N GLY A 176 -4.64 3.59 5.31
CA GLY A 176 -3.77 4.09 4.24
C GLY A 176 -3.96 3.33 2.93
N ALA A 177 -4.17 2.01 2.97
CA ALA A 177 -4.49 1.23 1.79
C ALA A 177 -5.85 1.61 1.20
N SER A 178 -6.86 1.91 2.04
CA SER A 178 -8.17 2.38 1.59
C SER A 178 -8.10 3.75 0.92
N PHE A 179 -7.23 4.65 1.40
CA PHE A 179 -6.96 5.91 0.70
C PHE A 179 -6.32 5.64 -0.66
N CYS A 180 -5.25 4.84 -0.73
CA CYS A 180 -4.61 4.46 -2.00
C CYS A 180 -5.62 3.83 -2.98
N TYR A 181 -6.48 2.93 -2.48
CA TYR A 181 -7.60 2.35 -3.23
C TYR A 181 -8.51 3.45 -3.79
N SER A 182 -8.88 4.44 -2.98
CA SER A 182 -9.80 5.51 -3.39
C SER A 182 -9.16 6.41 -4.45
N LEU A 183 -7.87 6.75 -4.30
CA LEU A 183 -7.11 7.47 -5.33
C LEU A 183 -7.07 6.68 -6.65
N SER A 184 -6.80 5.38 -6.58
CA SER A 184 -6.80 4.50 -7.75
C SER A 184 -8.20 4.36 -8.36
N TYR A 185 -9.26 4.30 -7.56
CA TYR A 185 -10.62 4.27 -8.06
C TYR A 185 -11.00 5.54 -8.84
N LEU A 186 -10.62 6.72 -8.31
CA LEU A 186 -10.94 8.00 -8.92
C LEU A 186 -10.20 8.24 -10.24
N VAL A 187 -8.90 7.94 -10.28
CA VAL A 187 -8.03 8.29 -11.42
C VAL A 187 -7.52 7.05 -12.15
N GLY A 188 -6.98 6.08 -11.41
CA GLY A 188 -6.37 4.86 -11.95
C GLY A 188 -7.33 4.01 -12.77
N LYS A 189 -8.55 3.78 -12.27
CA LYS A 189 -9.55 2.93 -12.93
C LYS A 189 -9.94 3.48 -14.31
N GLN A 190 -10.21 4.78 -14.41
CA GLN A 190 -10.55 5.41 -15.69
C GLN A 190 -9.40 5.30 -16.69
N LEU A 191 -8.17 5.53 -16.23
CA LEU A 191 -6.97 5.46 -17.05
C LEU A 191 -6.75 4.04 -17.58
N VAL A 192 -6.83 3.03 -16.70
CA VAL A 192 -6.60 1.63 -17.08
C VAL A 192 -7.70 1.12 -18.01
N MET A 193 -8.97 1.47 -17.77
CA MET A 193 -10.08 1.14 -18.68
C MET A 193 -9.90 1.77 -20.07
N LYS A 194 -9.25 2.93 -20.18
CA LYS A 194 -8.97 3.56 -21.48
C LYS A 194 -7.89 2.83 -22.28
N TYR A 195 -6.85 2.32 -21.62
CA TYR A 195 -5.71 1.70 -22.31
C TYR A 195 -5.86 0.18 -22.53
N ILE A 196 -6.51 -0.55 -21.61
CA ILE A 196 -6.61 -2.02 -21.65
C ILE A 196 -8.00 -2.54 -21.23
N PRO A 197 -9.10 -2.08 -21.86
CA PRO A 197 -10.46 -2.41 -21.43
C PRO A 197 -10.76 -3.92 -21.43
N GLN A 198 -10.36 -4.63 -22.50
CA GLN A 198 -10.67 -6.05 -22.67
C GLN A 198 -10.14 -6.92 -21.53
N ARG A 199 -8.87 -6.74 -21.15
CA ARG A 199 -8.26 -7.50 -20.04
C ARG A 199 -8.90 -7.17 -18.70
N VAL A 200 -9.25 -5.90 -18.47
CA VAL A 200 -9.90 -5.50 -17.23
C VAL A 200 -11.28 -6.14 -17.10
N THR A 201 -12.07 -6.18 -18.18
CA THR A 201 -13.38 -6.86 -18.17
C THR A 201 -13.23 -8.37 -17.93
N GLU A 202 -12.24 -9.02 -18.53
CA GLU A 202 -11.94 -10.43 -18.26
C GLU A 202 -11.58 -10.69 -16.79
N TRP A 203 -10.72 -9.85 -16.19
CA TRP A 203 -10.34 -9.96 -14.79
C TRP A 203 -11.50 -9.66 -13.85
N GLN A 204 -12.31 -8.64 -14.14
CA GLN A 204 -13.53 -8.35 -13.40
C GLN A 204 -14.48 -9.54 -13.42
N SER A 205 -14.70 -10.17 -14.57
CA SER A 205 -15.55 -11.36 -14.68
C SER A 205 -15.03 -12.55 -13.86
N HIS A 206 -13.70 -12.72 -13.77
CA HIS A 206 -13.10 -13.76 -12.92
C HIS A 206 -13.29 -13.47 -11.43
N VAL A 207 -13.19 -12.21 -11.04
CA VAL A 207 -13.43 -11.76 -9.66
C VAL A 207 -14.90 -11.93 -9.28
N ASP A 208 -15.82 -11.57 -10.18
CA ASP A 208 -17.26 -11.66 -9.95
C ASP A 208 -17.73 -13.11 -9.73
N LYS A 209 -17.12 -14.09 -10.41
CA LYS A 209 -17.38 -15.52 -10.18
C LYS A 209 -17.03 -15.99 -8.76
N HIS A 210 -16.13 -15.30 -8.07
CA HIS A 210 -15.68 -15.68 -6.73
C HIS A 210 -15.93 -14.59 -5.69
N ARG A 211 -16.95 -13.76 -5.92
CA ARG A 211 -17.27 -12.57 -5.13
C ARG A 211 -17.46 -12.87 -3.63
N GLU A 212 -18.03 -14.03 -3.32
CA GLU A 212 -18.29 -14.50 -1.95
C GLU A 212 -17.01 -14.79 -1.16
N HIS A 213 -15.88 -15.01 -1.83
CA HIS A 213 -14.60 -15.36 -1.21
C HIS A 213 -13.56 -14.24 -1.30
N LEU A 214 -13.95 -13.04 -1.72
CA LEU A 214 -13.04 -11.90 -1.93
C LEU A 214 -12.20 -11.56 -0.70
N LEU A 215 -12.81 -11.58 0.49
CA LEU A 215 -12.09 -11.34 1.73
C LEU A 215 -10.95 -12.34 1.94
N ASN A 216 -11.20 -13.62 1.70
CA ASN A 216 -10.19 -14.68 1.85
C ASN A 216 -9.06 -14.51 0.83
N TYR A 217 -9.38 -14.13 -0.41
CA TYR A 217 -8.36 -13.85 -1.42
C TYR A 217 -7.48 -12.67 -1.03
N ILE A 218 -8.06 -11.55 -0.57
CA ILE A 218 -7.26 -10.40 -0.15
C ILE A 218 -6.36 -10.74 1.05
N ILE A 219 -6.87 -11.50 2.03
CA ILE A 219 -6.07 -11.99 3.15
C ILE A 219 -4.90 -12.82 2.64
N PHE A 220 -5.17 -13.82 1.80
CA PHE A 220 -4.15 -14.70 1.23
C PHE A 220 -3.08 -13.91 0.46
N LEU A 221 -3.49 -12.97 -0.38
CA LEU A 221 -2.59 -12.14 -1.18
C LEU A 221 -1.69 -11.23 -0.33
N ARG A 222 -2.11 -10.86 0.89
CA ARG A 222 -1.34 -10.00 1.78
C ARG A 222 -0.46 -10.76 2.76
N ILE A 223 -0.85 -11.98 3.10
CA ILE A 223 0.00 -12.88 3.87
C ILE A 223 1.14 -13.37 2.99
N THR A 224 0.85 -13.70 1.73
CA THR A 224 1.85 -14.18 0.79
C THR A 224 2.69 -13.03 0.23
N PRO A 225 4.02 -13.18 0.12
CA PRO A 225 4.90 -12.12 -0.38
C PRO A 225 4.92 -12.00 -1.91
N PHE A 226 3.94 -12.58 -2.62
CA PHE A 226 3.93 -12.65 -4.08
C PHE A 226 3.68 -11.30 -4.75
N LEU A 227 2.76 -10.51 -4.19
CA LEU A 227 2.37 -9.22 -4.74
C LEU A 227 2.80 -8.08 -3.81
N PRO A 228 3.41 -7.02 -4.34
CA PRO A 228 3.66 -5.82 -3.56
C PRO A 228 2.37 -5.21 -3.00
N ASN A 229 2.42 -4.67 -1.78
CA ASN A 229 1.25 -4.05 -1.15
C ASN A 229 0.62 -2.94 -2.01
N TRP A 230 1.44 -2.10 -2.64
CA TRP A 230 0.96 -1.04 -3.52
C TRP A 230 0.16 -1.59 -4.72
N PHE A 231 0.57 -2.74 -5.24
CA PHE A 231 -0.06 -3.35 -6.41
C PHE A 231 -1.48 -3.80 -6.07
N ILE A 232 -1.66 -4.47 -4.93
CA ILE A 232 -2.98 -4.88 -4.44
C ILE A 232 -3.87 -3.66 -4.22
N ASN A 233 -3.35 -2.58 -3.63
CA ASN A 233 -4.12 -1.36 -3.37
C ASN A 233 -4.61 -0.69 -4.65
N ILE A 234 -3.76 -0.61 -5.68
CA ILE A 234 -4.09 0.04 -6.96
C ILE A 234 -5.01 -0.83 -7.81
N THR A 235 -4.79 -2.15 -7.85
CA THR A 235 -5.53 -3.07 -8.75
C THR A 235 -6.91 -3.46 -8.22
N SER A 236 -7.09 -3.56 -6.90
CA SER A 236 -8.38 -3.90 -6.28
C SER A 236 -9.59 -3.09 -6.79
N PRO A 237 -9.54 -1.73 -6.89
CA PRO A 237 -10.66 -0.95 -7.42
C PRO A 237 -10.83 -1.13 -8.94
N VAL A 238 -9.75 -1.42 -9.67
CA VAL A 238 -9.77 -1.65 -11.12
C VAL A 238 -10.56 -2.93 -11.44
N ILE A 239 -10.39 -3.97 -10.64
CA ILE A 239 -11.08 -5.26 -10.78
C ILE A 239 -12.37 -5.37 -9.94
N ASN A 240 -12.92 -4.24 -9.47
CA ASN A 240 -14.20 -4.15 -8.74
C ASN A 240 -14.26 -4.87 -7.38
N VAL A 241 -13.14 -5.05 -6.67
CA VAL A 241 -13.18 -5.52 -5.28
C VAL A 241 -13.85 -4.47 -4.40
N PRO A 242 -14.90 -4.79 -3.62
CA PRO A 242 -15.53 -3.81 -2.75
C PRO A 242 -14.60 -3.33 -1.63
N ILE A 243 -14.75 -2.08 -1.17
CA ILE A 243 -13.85 -1.46 -0.18
C ILE A 243 -13.84 -2.17 1.18
N VAL A 244 -14.98 -2.72 1.61
CA VAL A 244 -15.11 -3.40 2.91
C VAL A 244 -14.26 -4.69 2.98
N PRO A 245 -14.43 -5.69 2.09
CA PRO A 245 -13.57 -6.87 2.09
C PRO A 245 -12.11 -6.52 1.82
N PHE A 246 -11.84 -5.46 1.04
CA PHE A 246 -10.49 -4.94 0.88
C PHE A 246 -9.90 -4.43 2.20
N PHE A 247 -10.61 -3.57 2.95
CA PHE A 247 -10.14 -3.01 4.22
C PHE A 247 -9.96 -4.10 5.27
N VAL A 248 -10.97 -4.95 5.49
CA VAL A 248 -10.91 -6.03 6.49
C VAL A 248 -9.84 -7.05 6.10
N GLY A 249 -9.78 -7.45 4.83
CA GLY A 249 -8.75 -8.34 4.34
C GLY A 249 -7.34 -7.73 4.45
N THR A 250 -7.22 -6.41 4.33
CA THR A 250 -5.95 -5.70 4.59
C THR A 250 -5.59 -5.73 6.05
N PHE A 251 -6.52 -5.36 6.92
CA PHE A 251 -6.31 -5.30 8.36
C PHE A 251 -5.89 -6.66 8.92
N LEU A 252 -6.52 -7.75 8.47
CA LEU A 252 -6.19 -9.11 8.91
C LEU A 252 -4.98 -9.71 8.18
N GLY A 253 -4.89 -9.51 6.86
CA GLY A 253 -3.85 -10.12 6.03
C GLY A 253 -2.44 -9.60 6.33
N VAL A 254 -2.30 -8.39 6.87
CA VAL A 254 -0.98 -7.86 7.25
C VAL A 254 -0.52 -8.30 8.64
N ILE A 255 -1.34 -9.01 9.42
CA ILE A 255 -0.97 -9.44 10.77
C ILE A 255 0.32 -10.27 10.77
N PRO A 256 0.48 -11.34 9.94
CA PRO A 256 1.69 -12.14 9.97
C PRO A 256 2.98 -11.38 9.61
N PRO A 257 3.07 -10.61 8.51
CA PRO A 257 4.29 -9.85 8.22
C PRO A 257 4.53 -8.73 9.26
N THR A 258 3.47 -8.13 9.79
CA THR A 258 3.57 -7.11 10.84
C THR A 258 4.13 -7.67 12.13
N PHE A 259 3.70 -8.87 12.54
CA PHE A 259 4.23 -9.58 13.71
C PHE A 259 5.76 -9.70 13.63
N ILE A 260 6.26 -10.18 12.48
CA ILE A 260 7.70 -10.37 12.24
C ILE A 260 8.45 -9.03 12.32
N ALA A 261 7.91 -7.99 11.68
CA ALA A 261 8.51 -6.65 11.69
C ALA A 261 8.59 -6.05 13.11
N ILE A 262 7.49 -6.12 13.87
CA ILE A 262 7.45 -5.63 15.25
C ILE A 262 8.44 -6.41 16.11
N GLN A 263 8.50 -7.73 15.97
CA GLN A 263 9.44 -8.56 16.73
C GLN A 263 10.90 -8.21 16.43
N ALA A 264 11.23 -7.87 15.18
CA ALA A 264 12.55 -7.36 14.82
C ALA A 264 12.85 -6.04 15.55
N GLY A 265 11.88 -5.13 15.62
CA GLY A 265 11.98 -3.87 16.37
C GLY A 265 12.18 -4.07 17.87
N THR A 266 11.41 -4.97 18.49
CA THR A 266 11.53 -5.30 19.91
C THR A 266 12.88 -5.94 20.22
N THR A 267 13.37 -6.82 19.34
CA THR A 267 14.71 -7.41 19.47
C THR A 267 15.78 -6.33 19.39
N LEU A 268 15.65 -5.37 18.47
CA LEU A 268 16.55 -4.24 18.35
C LEU A 268 16.57 -3.36 19.61
N HIS A 269 15.40 -3.10 20.21
CA HIS A 269 15.29 -2.39 21.48
C HIS A 269 16.00 -3.13 22.61
N GLN A 270 15.77 -4.44 22.75
CA GLN A 270 16.46 -5.28 23.75
C GLN A 270 17.98 -5.21 23.59
N LEU A 271 18.49 -5.34 22.36
CA LEU A 271 19.93 -5.24 22.06
C LEU A 271 20.53 -3.85 22.34
N THR A 272 19.70 -2.84 22.59
CA THR A 272 20.14 -1.48 22.90
C THR A 272 20.13 -1.22 24.40
N SER A 273 19.11 -1.71 25.11
CA SER A 273 19.07 -1.67 26.59
C SER A 273 20.10 -2.61 27.23
N SER A 274 20.46 -3.70 26.55
CA SER A 274 21.45 -4.69 27.02
C SER A 274 22.91 -4.30 26.78
N SER A 275 23.22 -3.02 26.56
CA SER A 275 24.60 -2.53 26.39
C SER A 275 25.47 -2.75 27.64
N ASP A 276 24.87 -2.99 28.82
CA ASP A 276 25.57 -3.44 30.03
C ASP A 276 25.48 -4.95 30.30
N MET A 277 24.77 -5.71 29.47
CA MET A 277 24.59 -7.16 29.66
C MET A 277 24.42 -7.87 28.31
N LEU A 278 25.51 -8.14 27.60
CA LEU A 278 25.59 -9.30 26.71
C LEU A 278 25.46 -10.57 27.57
N SER A 279 24.23 -10.84 28.01
CA SER A 279 23.88 -11.99 28.84
C SER A 279 23.89 -13.24 27.97
N TRP A 280 24.28 -14.37 28.57
CA TRP A 280 24.29 -15.70 27.97
C TRP A 280 22.99 -16.09 27.25
N THR A 281 21.87 -15.47 27.62
CA THR A 281 20.57 -15.63 26.95
C THR A 281 20.54 -15.10 25.52
N SER A 282 21.20 -13.97 25.21
CA SER A 282 21.26 -13.43 23.84
C SER A 282 22.08 -14.31 22.91
N ILE A 283 23.15 -14.92 23.43
CA ILE A 283 23.95 -15.93 22.72
C ILE A 283 23.10 -17.18 22.45
N GLY A 284 22.30 -17.61 23.43
CA GLY A 284 21.36 -18.72 23.28
C GLY A 284 20.30 -18.48 22.20
N MET A 285 19.73 -17.27 22.13
CA MET A 285 18.73 -16.91 21.12
C MET A 285 19.33 -16.82 19.71
N LEU A 286 20.54 -16.27 19.57
CA LEU A 286 21.26 -16.25 18.28
C LEU A 286 21.61 -17.66 17.81
N ALA A 287 22.05 -18.54 18.72
CA ALA A 287 22.29 -19.94 18.41
C ALA A 287 21.00 -20.65 17.97
N LEU A 288 19.88 -20.38 18.63
CA LEU A 288 18.57 -20.93 18.25
C LEU A 288 18.16 -20.49 16.84
N PHE A 289 18.29 -19.20 16.50
CA PHE A 289 17.99 -18.71 15.16
C PHE A 289 18.94 -19.29 14.09
N ALA A 290 20.22 -19.47 14.40
CA ALA A 290 21.16 -20.13 13.51
C ALA A 290 20.76 -21.59 13.23
N VAL A 291 20.33 -22.32 14.26
CA VAL A 291 19.84 -23.71 14.13
C VAL A 291 18.54 -23.75 13.32
N ILE A 292 17.60 -22.84 13.57
CA ILE A 292 16.35 -22.72 12.81
C ILE A 292 16.62 -22.37 11.34
N SER A 293 17.62 -21.54 11.06
CA SER A 293 18.03 -21.21 9.69
C SER A 293 18.70 -22.38 8.96
N LEU A 294 19.26 -23.35 9.68
CA LEU A 294 19.91 -24.53 9.12
C LEU A 294 18.96 -25.72 8.94
N LEU A 295 17.83 -25.73 9.65
CA LEU A 295 16.75 -26.73 9.51
C LEU A 295 16.35 -26.98 8.03
N PRO A 296 16.09 -25.97 7.18
CA PRO A 296 15.76 -26.18 5.77
C PRO A 296 16.87 -26.89 4.99
N VAL A 297 18.13 -26.62 5.33
CA VAL A 297 19.31 -27.18 4.65
C VAL A 297 19.52 -28.66 5.02
N VAL A 298 19.30 -29.00 6.30
CA VAL A 298 19.46 -30.37 6.81
C VAL A 298 18.31 -31.28 6.34
N PHE A 299 17.08 -30.77 6.31
CA PHE A 299 15.92 -31.55 5.86
C PHE A 299 15.75 -31.59 4.34
N LYS A 300 16.53 -30.81 3.58
CA LYS A 300 16.51 -30.81 2.10
C LYS A 300 16.68 -32.21 1.51
N LYS A 301 17.58 -33.04 2.06
CA LYS A 301 17.80 -34.42 1.59
C LYS A 301 16.65 -35.38 1.90
N LYS A 302 16.06 -35.28 3.10
CA LYS A 302 14.91 -36.11 3.52
C LYS A 302 13.60 -35.76 2.82
N ILE A 303 13.45 -34.51 2.39
CA ILE A 303 12.28 -34.07 1.61
C ILE A 303 12.42 -34.50 0.16
N GLN A 304 13.64 -34.51 -0.41
CA GLN A 304 13.89 -35.03 -1.76
C GLN A 304 13.65 -36.55 -1.85
N GLU A 305 14.09 -37.35 -0.87
CA GLU A 305 13.85 -38.81 -0.83
C GLU A 305 12.37 -39.21 -0.63
N LYS A 306 11.48 -38.28 -0.26
CA LYS A 306 10.04 -38.55 -0.10
C LYS A 306 9.18 -38.00 -1.24
N LEU A 307 9.78 -37.22 -2.15
CA LEU A 307 9.11 -36.62 -3.30
C LEU A 307 9.44 -37.33 -4.62
N ASP A 308 10.45 -38.21 -4.62
CA ASP A 308 10.70 -39.24 -5.63
C ASP A 308 9.99 -40.57 -5.25
#